data_AF-X1EHD4-F1
#
_entry.id   AF-X1EHD4-F1
#
_cell.length_a   1.000
_cell.length_b   1.000
_cell.length_c   1.000
_cell.angle_alpha   90.00
_cell.angle_beta   90.00
_cell.angle_gamma   90.00
#
_symmetry.space_group_name_H-M   'P 1'
#
loop_
_entity.id
_entity.type
_entity.pdbx_description
1 polymer ?
#
loop_
_entity_poly.entity_id
_entity_poly.type
_entity_poly.pdbx_seq_one_letter_code
_entity_poly.pdbx_strand_id
1 'polypeptide(L)'
;SWTSWNKREAGSIGRAYNYPHVAATYWAMYRLARNNKDLVSSHKWDWYLDRAYQTAIFLTGRNEQGRYNVGYINMGLMEGTIFVKILEDLKREEWAEKAAQMEGRMKQRADRWIRQAYPFGSEMAWDSTGQEEVYAWCKYFGYDDKALVSLNSIIGYMPTVPHWGYNGNARRYWDFIYCGKLRRYERQLHHYGSGLNAIPVLNEYRENPDDFYLLRVGYGGMMGTLSNIDKEGFASVAFHSFPNTLKWDGYTG
;
A
#
# COMPACT_ATOMS: atom_id res chain seq x y z
N SER A 1 18.70 -19.87 0.57
CA SER A 1 18.00 -19.47 1.81
C SER A 1 16.67 -18.84 1.42
N TRP A 2 15.66 -18.77 2.31
CA TRP A 2 14.42 -18.03 1.99
C TRP A 2 14.63 -16.51 1.91
N THR A 3 15.79 -16.02 2.39
CA THR A 3 16.10 -14.58 2.52
C THR A 3 16.20 -13.86 1.18
N SER A 4 16.26 -14.58 0.07
CA SER A 4 16.15 -14.02 -1.26
C SER A 4 15.36 -14.96 -2.18
N TRP A 5 14.52 -14.37 -3.04
CA TRP A 5 13.79 -15.11 -4.05
C TRP A 5 14.79 -15.68 -5.06
N ASN A 6 14.64 -16.96 -5.42
CA ASN A 6 15.42 -17.49 -6.53
C ASN A 6 14.98 -16.79 -7.84
N LYS A 7 15.82 -16.84 -8.89
CA LYS A 7 15.57 -16.13 -10.15
C LYS A 7 14.20 -16.44 -10.77
N ARG A 8 13.73 -17.69 -10.67
CA ARG A 8 12.42 -18.10 -11.19
C ARG A 8 11.30 -17.40 -10.43
N GLU A 9 11.34 -17.45 -9.10
CA GLU A 9 10.32 -16.82 -8.27
C GLU A 9 10.38 -15.28 -8.37
N ALA A 10 11.58 -14.70 -8.47
CA ALA A 10 11.75 -13.26 -8.70
C ALA A 10 11.17 -12.78 -10.05
N GLY A 11 11.15 -13.65 -11.06
CA GLY A 11 10.52 -13.39 -12.35
C GLY A 11 9.04 -13.76 -12.43
N SER A 12 8.43 -14.22 -11.33
CA SER A 12 7.03 -14.63 -11.32
C SER A 12 6.08 -13.44 -11.38
N ILE A 13 5.12 -13.53 -12.29
CA ILE A 13 4.04 -12.55 -12.48
C ILE A 13 2.74 -12.95 -11.76
N GLY A 14 2.76 -14.02 -10.96
CA GLY A 14 1.56 -14.63 -10.41
C GLY A 14 0.98 -13.98 -9.15
N ARG A 15 1.67 -13.01 -8.53
CA ARG A 15 1.32 -12.44 -7.22
C ARG A 15 0.86 -10.98 -7.34
N ALA A 16 -0.41 -10.71 -7.04
CA ALA A 16 -0.99 -9.37 -7.17
C ALA A 16 -0.29 -8.30 -6.33
N TYR A 17 0.18 -8.65 -5.13
CA TYR A 17 0.90 -7.74 -4.23
C TYR A 17 2.19 -7.17 -4.80
N ASN A 18 2.74 -7.73 -5.89
CA ASN A 18 3.95 -7.20 -6.53
C ASN A 18 3.65 -6.03 -7.49
N TYR A 19 2.40 -5.93 -7.98
CA TYR A 19 2.02 -4.99 -9.03
C TYR A 19 1.94 -3.52 -8.55
N PRO A 20 1.40 -3.21 -7.35
CA PRO A 20 1.38 -1.84 -6.83
C PRO A 20 2.77 -1.19 -6.82
N HIS A 21 3.80 -1.91 -6.35
CA HIS A 21 5.18 -1.41 -6.32
C HIS A 21 5.71 -1.02 -7.72
N VAL A 22 5.47 -1.87 -8.72
CA VAL A 22 5.89 -1.62 -10.11
C VAL A 22 5.10 -0.48 -10.72
N ALA A 23 3.79 -0.44 -10.48
CA ALA A 23 2.92 0.63 -10.94
C ALA A 23 3.31 1.98 -10.31
N ALA A 24 3.65 2.00 -9.02
CA ALA A 24 4.14 3.18 -8.30
C ALA A 24 5.46 3.67 -8.85
N THR A 25 6.39 2.76 -9.16
CA THR A 25 7.67 3.10 -9.78
C THR A 25 7.45 3.79 -11.13
N TYR A 26 6.63 3.21 -12.00
CA TYR A 26 6.33 3.83 -13.30
C TYR A 26 5.58 5.16 -13.15
N TRP A 27 4.61 5.24 -12.26
CA TRP A 27 3.87 6.48 -12.01
C TRP A 27 4.78 7.60 -11.46
N ALA A 28 5.70 7.28 -10.54
CA ALA A 28 6.69 8.22 -10.04
C ALA A 28 7.61 8.73 -11.16
N MET A 29 8.09 7.83 -12.03
CA MET A 29 8.89 8.22 -13.20
C MET A 29 8.12 9.10 -14.17
N TYR A 30 6.83 8.82 -14.38
CA TYR A 30 5.94 9.70 -15.15
C TYR A 30 5.88 11.09 -14.53
N ARG A 31 5.60 11.21 -13.22
CA ARG A 31 5.53 12.51 -12.53
C ARG A 31 6.86 13.26 -12.62
N LEU A 32 8.00 12.57 -12.50
CA LEU A 32 9.32 13.17 -12.64
C LEU A 32 9.54 13.70 -14.06
N ALA A 33 9.38 12.85 -15.08
CA ALA A 33 9.59 13.20 -16.49
C ALA A 33 8.60 14.25 -17.01
N ARG A 34 7.37 14.27 -16.49
CA ARG A 34 6.31 15.21 -16.91
C ARG A 34 6.53 16.63 -16.37
N ASN A 35 7.10 16.74 -15.17
CA ASN A 35 7.15 17.99 -14.41
C ASN A 35 8.56 18.56 -14.25
N ASN A 36 9.60 17.87 -14.70
CA ASN A 36 10.98 18.30 -14.56
C ASN A 36 11.73 18.15 -15.89
N LYS A 37 12.70 19.02 -16.12
CA LYS A 37 13.66 18.90 -17.23
C LYS A 37 14.88 18.11 -16.74
N ASP A 38 15.44 17.29 -17.61
CA ASP A 38 16.74 16.61 -17.45
C ASP A 38 16.90 15.65 -16.26
N LEU A 39 15.87 15.42 -15.44
CA LEU A 39 15.89 14.40 -14.38
C LEU A 39 15.65 12.96 -14.89
N VAL A 40 14.99 12.82 -16.04
CA VAL A 40 14.68 11.53 -16.66
C VAL A 40 15.01 11.60 -18.15
N SER A 41 15.96 10.78 -18.59
CA SER A 41 16.48 10.80 -19.98
C SER A 41 16.18 9.52 -20.77
N SER A 42 15.75 8.44 -20.13
CA SER A 42 15.58 7.14 -20.79
C SER A 42 14.34 7.07 -21.69
N HIS A 43 13.21 7.58 -21.23
CA HIS A 43 11.95 7.61 -21.97
C HIS A 43 11.18 8.92 -21.73
N LYS A 44 10.24 9.24 -22.62
CA LYS A 44 9.30 10.35 -22.43
C LYS A 44 8.29 10.02 -21.33
N TRP A 45 7.67 11.06 -20.75
CA TRP A 45 6.73 10.91 -19.63
C TRP A 45 5.55 9.99 -19.94
N ASP A 46 5.03 10.04 -21.17
CA ASP A 46 3.85 9.30 -21.64
C ASP A 46 4.11 7.80 -21.64
N TRP A 47 5.34 7.40 -22.00
CA TRP A 47 5.75 6.00 -21.92
C TRP A 47 5.62 5.44 -20.49
N TYR A 48 6.03 6.21 -19.48
CA TYR A 48 5.95 5.78 -18.07
C TYR A 48 4.49 5.70 -17.59
N LEU A 49 3.64 6.65 -17.96
CA LEU A 49 2.21 6.58 -17.60
C LEU A 49 1.53 5.39 -18.28
N ASP A 50 1.87 5.12 -19.55
CA ASP A 50 1.40 3.92 -20.25
C ASP A 50 1.86 2.65 -19.55
N ARG A 51 3.12 2.54 -19.13
CA ARG A 51 3.60 1.36 -18.37
C ARG A 51 2.83 1.17 -17.06
N ALA A 52 2.61 2.24 -16.29
CA ALA A 52 1.83 2.17 -15.06
C ALA A 52 0.40 1.66 -15.31
N TYR A 53 -0.23 2.18 -16.37
CA TYR A 53 -1.54 1.73 -16.83
C TYR A 53 -1.54 0.25 -17.26
N GLN A 54 -0.61 -0.17 -18.13
CA GLN A 54 -0.53 -1.55 -18.61
C GLN A 54 -0.29 -2.55 -17.47
N THR A 55 0.49 -2.16 -16.44
CA THR A 55 0.65 -2.94 -15.21
C THR A 55 -0.68 -3.16 -14.50
N ALA A 56 -1.51 -2.12 -14.35
CA ALA A 56 -2.84 -2.23 -13.74
C ALA A 56 -3.83 -3.07 -14.59
N ILE A 57 -3.77 -2.94 -15.92
CA ILE A 57 -4.60 -3.72 -16.84
C ILE A 57 -4.22 -5.20 -16.82
N PHE A 58 -2.93 -5.53 -16.82
CA PHE A 58 -2.50 -6.93 -16.71
C PHE A 58 -2.93 -7.54 -15.38
N LEU A 59 -2.72 -6.82 -14.28
CA LEU A 59 -3.13 -7.20 -12.92
C LEU A 59 -4.62 -7.59 -12.86
N THR A 60 -5.47 -6.76 -13.48
CA THR A 60 -6.94 -6.94 -13.50
C THR A 60 -7.44 -7.76 -14.70
N GLY A 61 -6.52 -8.24 -15.52
CA GLY A 61 -6.78 -8.98 -16.75
C GLY A 61 -7.20 -10.42 -16.50
N ARG A 62 -7.81 -11.01 -17.55
CA ARG A 62 -8.17 -12.42 -17.59
C ARG A 62 -7.55 -13.07 -18.82
N ASN A 63 -7.23 -14.35 -18.71
CA ASN A 63 -6.74 -15.15 -19.82
C ASN A 63 -7.91 -15.61 -20.72
N GLU A 64 -7.58 -16.32 -21.80
CA GLU A 64 -8.55 -16.83 -22.78
C GLU A 64 -9.63 -17.75 -22.16
N GLN A 65 -9.33 -18.38 -21.03
CA GLN A 65 -10.25 -19.25 -20.29
C GLN A 65 -11.14 -18.46 -19.30
N GLY A 66 -11.07 -17.12 -19.33
CA GLY A 66 -11.80 -16.24 -18.42
C GLY A 66 -11.28 -16.25 -16.98
N ARG A 67 -10.13 -16.86 -16.69
CA ARG A 67 -9.52 -16.85 -15.34
C ARG A 67 -8.66 -15.62 -15.17
N TYR A 68 -8.56 -15.08 -13.95
CA TYR A 68 -7.65 -13.95 -13.69
C TYR A 68 -6.20 -14.35 -13.99
N ASN A 69 -5.45 -13.42 -14.57
CA ASN A 69 -4.02 -13.61 -14.89
C ASN A 69 -3.16 -13.75 -13.62
N VAL A 70 -3.59 -13.10 -12.54
CA VAL A 70 -2.81 -12.92 -11.32
C VAL A 70 -3.62 -13.40 -10.11
N GLY A 71 -2.98 -14.15 -9.21
CA GLY A 71 -3.58 -14.58 -7.94
C GLY A 71 -3.81 -13.42 -6.98
N TYR A 72 -4.72 -13.59 -6.03
CA TYR A 72 -5.07 -12.59 -4.99
C TYR A 72 -5.63 -11.25 -5.48
N ILE A 73 -5.90 -11.08 -6.77
CA ILE A 73 -6.46 -9.85 -7.36
C ILE A 73 -7.77 -9.36 -6.71
N ASN A 74 -8.54 -10.26 -6.11
CA ASN A 74 -9.79 -9.91 -5.47
C ASN A 74 -9.64 -9.42 -4.02
N MET A 75 -8.42 -9.44 -3.47
CA MET A 75 -8.09 -8.84 -2.17
C MET A 75 -7.78 -7.35 -2.34
N GLY A 76 -7.86 -6.60 -1.25
CA GLY A 76 -7.20 -5.29 -1.17
C GLY A 76 -5.69 -5.49 -1.13
N LEU A 77 -4.96 -4.72 -1.94
CA LEU A 77 -3.52 -4.82 -2.11
C LEU A 77 -2.81 -3.71 -1.31
N MET A 78 -1.59 -4.02 -0.90
CA MET A 78 -0.67 -3.05 -0.32
C MET A 78 -0.32 -1.96 -1.34
N GLU A 79 -0.28 -0.68 -0.91
CA GLU A 79 0.02 0.47 -1.79
C GLU A 79 -1.00 0.68 -2.92
N GLY A 80 -2.21 0.11 -2.81
CA GLY A 80 -3.17 0.12 -3.92
C GLY A 80 -3.81 1.48 -4.21
N THR A 81 -3.69 2.49 -3.32
CA THR A 81 -4.07 3.88 -3.66
C THR A 81 -3.32 4.39 -4.90
N ILE A 82 -2.16 3.81 -5.22
CA ILE A 82 -1.44 4.17 -6.44
C ILE A 82 -2.30 4.02 -7.69
N PHE A 83 -3.18 3.03 -7.74
CA PHE A 83 -4.04 2.84 -8.90
C PHE A 83 -5.08 3.96 -9.04
N VAL A 84 -5.55 4.53 -7.93
CA VAL A 84 -6.37 5.74 -7.96
C VAL A 84 -5.56 6.91 -8.52
N LYS A 85 -4.29 7.06 -8.10
CA LYS A 85 -3.40 8.12 -8.60
C LYS A 85 -3.05 8.00 -10.08
N ILE A 86 -2.88 6.77 -10.57
CA ILE A 86 -2.73 6.50 -12.00
C ILE A 86 -4.01 6.88 -12.73
N LEU A 87 -5.20 6.51 -12.23
CA LEU A 87 -6.47 6.86 -12.86
C LEU A 87 -6.69 8.39 -12.93
N GLU A 88 -6.42 9.11 -11.84
CA GLU A 88 -6.46 10.58 -11.80
C GLU A 88 -5.58 11.19 -12.90
N ASP A 89 -4.38 10.64 -13.09
CA ASP A 89 -3.41 11.17 -14.05
C ASP A 89 -3.70 10.74 -15.49
N LEU A 90 -4.30 9.57 -15.72
CA LEU A 90 -4.86 9.21 -17.02
C LEU A 90 -5.97 10.19 -17.44
N LYS A 91 -6.82 10.61 -16.49
CA LYS A 91 -7.85 11.63 -16.72
C LYS A 91 -7.22 13.00 -16.98
N ARG A 92 -6.18 13.39 -16.22
CA ARG A 92 -5.46 14.66 -16.43
C ARG A 92 -4.87 14.77 -17.83
N GLU A 93 -4.27 13.70 -18.35
CA GLU A 93 -3.65 13.70 -19.67
C GLU A 93 -4.66 13.36 -20.80
N GLU A 94 -5.96 13.37 -20.50
CA GLU A 94 -7.05 13.18 -21.46
C GLU A 94 -7.05 11.81 -22.16
N TRP A 95 -6.50 10.77 -21.51
CA TRP A 95 -6.48 9.40 -22.02
C TRP A 95 -7.80 8.67 -21.71
N ALA A 96 -8.91 9.21 -22.23
CA ALA A 96 -10.27 8.84 -21.85
C ALA A 96 -10.56 7.33 -21.95
N GLU A 97 -10.14 6.67 -23.04
CA GLU A 97 -10.37 5.23 -23.24
C GLU A 97 -9.64 4.38 -22.19
N LYS A 98 -8.36 4.70 -21.92
CA LYS A 98 -7.56 4.00 -20.91
C LYS A 98 -8.11 4.25 -19.51
N ALA A 99 -8.48 5.49 -19.20
CA ALA A 99 -9.11 5.83 -17.93
C ALA A 99 -10.41 5.04 -17.71
N ALA A 100 -11.31 5.02 -18.69
CA ALA A 100 -12.57 4.29 -18.61
C ALA A 100 -12.34 2.77 -18.46
N GLN A 101 -11.37 2.20 -19.18
CA GLN A 101 -11.03 0.78 -19.06
C GLN A 101 -10.52 0.44 -17.64
N MET A 102 -9.56 1.22 -17.12
CA MET A 102 -8.98 0.98 -15.79
C MET A 102 -10.02 1.20 -14.68
N GLU A 103 -10.80 2.26 -14.76
CA GLU A 103 -11.88 2.58 -13.84
C GLU A 103 -12.91 1.44 -13.78
N GLY A 104 -13.35 0.92 -14.94
CA GLY A 104 -14.27 -0.21 -15.00
C GLY A 104 -13.71 -1.48 -14.36
N ARG A 105 -12.42 -1.77 -14.55
CA ARG A 105 -11.73 -2.93 -13.95
C ARG A 105 -11.64 -2.80 -12.42
N MET A 106 -11.32 -1.62 -11.93
CA MET A 106 -11.22 -1.36 -10.49
C MET A 106 -12.60 -1.32 -9.83
N LYS A 107 -13.63 -0.81 -10.53
CA LYS A 107 -15.02 -0.86 -10.07
C LYS A 107 -15.48 -2.29 -9.83
N GLN A 108 -15.14 -3.25 -10.69
CA GLN A 108 -15.47 -4.66 -10.46
C GLN A 108 -14.88 -5.21 -9.15
N ARG A 109 -13.69 -4.74 -8.74
CA ARG A 109 -13.08 -5.12 -7.47
C ARG A 109 -13.82 -4.45 -6.30
N ALA A 110 -14.11 -3.15 -6.39
CA ALA A 110 -14.88 -2.43 -5.40
C ALA A 110 -16.29 -3.02 -5.18
N ASP A 111 -17.01 -3.34 -6.26
CA ASP A 111 -18.34 -3.97 -6.24
C ASP A 111 -18.34 -5.33 -5.52
N ARG A 112 -17.19 -6.03 -5.53
CA ARG A 112 -17.00 -7.26 -4.76
C ARG A 112 -16.77 -6.95 -3.27
N TRP A 113 -15.94 -5.97 -2.94
CA TRP A 113 -15.59 -5.62 -1.57
C TRP A 113 -16.79 -5.12 -0.76
N ILE A 114 -17.68 -4.35 -1.38
CA ILE A 114 -18.89 -3.85 -0.69
C ILE A 114 -19.83 -4.96 -0.23
N ARG A 115 -19.78 -6.14 -0.84
CA ARG A 115 -20.59 -7.32 -0.47
C ARG A 115 -19.98 -8.15 0.66
N GLN A 116 -18.76 -7.84 1.09
CA GLN A 116 -18.07 -8.55 2.16
C GLN A 116 -18.15 -7.73 3.44
N ALA A 117 -18.31 -8.39 4.59
CA ALA A 117 -18.27 -7.71 5.89
C ALA A 117 -16.92 -6.99 6.07
N TYR A 118 -15.81 -7.71 5.85
CA TYR A 118 -14.44 -7.23 6.05
C TYR A 118 -13.54 -7.65 4.87
N PRO A 119 -13.45 -6.86 3.79
CA PRO A 119 -12.68 -7.19 2.58
C PRO A 119 -11.15 -6.97 2.71
N PHE A 120 -10.59 -7.21 3.90
CA PHE A 120 -9.20 -6.84 4.23
C PHE A 120 -8.23 -8.03 4.28
N GLY A 121 -8.73 -9.24 4.01
CA GLY A 121 -7.90 -10.44 4.02
C GLY A 121 -6.80 -10.38 2.98
N SER A 122 -5.66 -11.00 3.31
CA SER A 122 -4.48 -11.11 2.46
C SER A 122 -4.16 -12.59 2.19
N GLU A 123 -2.92 -12.88 1.82
CA GLU A 123 -2.31 -14.23 1.88
C GLU A 123 -2.39 -14.81 3.30
N MET A 124 -2.45 -13.95 4.32
CA MET A 124 -2.65 -14.30 5.72
C MET A 124 -3.93 -13.65 6.27
N ALA A 125 -4.68 -14.39 7.09
CA ALA A 125 -5.99 -13.96 7.59
C ALA A 125 -5.94 -12.78 8.58
N TRP A 126 -4.79 -12.54 9.21
CA TRP A 126 -4.57 -11.49 10.22
C TRP A 126 -3.80 -10.28 9.68
N ASP A 127 -3.57 -10.23 8.37
CA ASP A 127 -2.87 -9.10 7.76
C ASP A 127 -3.78 -7.88 7.60
N SER A 128 -3.18 -6.69 7.63
CA SER A 128 -3.87 -5.41 7.51
C SER A 128 -3.30 -4.51 6.40
N THR A 129 -2.84 -5.14 5.32
CA THR A 129 -2.24 -4.44 4.17
C THR A 129 -3.26 -3.93 3.15
N GLY A 130 -4.45 -4.54 3.09
CA GLY A 130 -5.46 -4.22 2.07
C GLY A 130 -6.42 -3.08 2.40
N GLN A 131 -6.50 -2.63 3.67
CA GLN A 131 -7.45 -1.60 4.11
C GLN A 131 -7.28 -0.28 3.34
N GLU A 132 -6.03 0.07 3.01
CA GLU A 132 -5.70 1.32 2.34
C GLU A 132 -6.28 1.37 0.92
N GLU A 133 -6.07 0.35 0.09
CA GLU A 133 -6.67 0.28 -1.25
C GLU A 133 -8.20 0.21 -1.20
N VAL A 134 -8.75 -0.61 -0.30
CA VAL A 134 -10.20 -0.75 -0.17
C VAL A 134 -10.84 0.59 0.17
N TYR A 135 -10.29 1.31 1.16
CA TYR A 135 -10.74 2.63 1.52
C TYR A 135 -10.70 3.58 0.31
N ALA A 136 -9.56 3.66 -0.38
CA ALA A 136 -9.36 4.61 -1.47
C ALA A 136 -10.37 4.42 -2.61
N TRP A 137 -10.61 3.17 -3.04
CA TRP A 137 -11.59 2.90 -4.09
C TRP A 137 -13.04 3.02 -3.61
N CYS A 138 -13.33 2.67 -2.35
CA CYS A 138 -14.68 2.85 -1.81
C CYS A 138 -15.03 4.33 -1.75
N LYS A 139 -14.14 5.20 -1.25
CA LYS A 139 -14.34 6.66 -1.30
C LYS A 139 -14.51 7.15 -2.74
N TYR A 140 -13.64 6.71 -3.65
CA TYR A 140 -13.69 7.11 -5.05
C TYR A 140 -15.04 6.78 -5.74
N PHE A 141 -15.64 5.62 -5.46
CA PHE A 141 -16.92 5.20 -6.05
C PHE A 141 -18.16 5.60 -5.22
N GLY A 142 -18.00 6.34 -4.13
CA GLY A 142 -19.12 6.75 -3.26
C GLY A 142 -19.70 5.61 -2.39
N TYR A 143 -18.88 4.60 -2.07
CA TYR A 143 -19.22 3.52 -1.15
C TYR A 143 -18.81 3.87 0.29
N ASP A 144 -19.34 4.99 0.80
CA ASP A 144 -18.93 5.59 2.08
C ASP A 144 -19.08 4.62 3.27
N ASP A 145 -20.15 3.82 3.30
CA ASP A 145 -20.33 2.80 4.34
C ASP A 145 -19.15 1.83 4.42
N LYS A 146 -18.62 1.40 3.26
CA LYS A 146 -17.49 0.46 3.21
C LYS A 146 -16.17 1.16 3.48
N ALA A 147 -16.02 2.41 3.05
CA ALA A 147 -14.88 3.24 3.41
C ALA A 147 -14.81 3.44 4.94
N LEU A 148 -15.94 3.76 5.58
CA LEU A 148 -16.04 3.91 7.02
C LEU A 148 -15.72 2.61 7.78
N VAL A 149 -16.19 1.45 7.31
CA VAL A 149 -15.78 0.15 7.88
C VAL A 149 -14.26 -0.06 7.80
N SER A 150 -13.65 0.37 6.68
CA SER A 150 -12.20 0.27 6.47
C SER A 150 -11.44 1.18 7.45
N LEU A 151 -11.85 2.44 7.57
CA LEU A 151 -11.29 3.39 8.53
C LEU A 151 -11.45 2.93 9.98
N ASN A 152 -12.66 2.49 10.37
CA ASN A 152 -12.95 2.01 11.72
C ASN A 152 -12.10 0.79 12.07
N SER A 153 -11.84 -0.11 11.10
CA SER A 153 -10.93 -1.24 11.32
C SER A 153 -9.51 -0.75 11.63
N ILE A 154 -9.02 0.27 10.93
CA ILE A 154 -7.68 0.84 11.10
C ILE A 154 -7.52 1.47 12.48
N ILE A 155 -8.41 2.40 12.84
CA ILE A 155 -8.33 3.10 14.12
C ILE A 155 -8.59 2.15 15.32
N GLY A 156 -9.21 1.00 15.08
CA GLY A 156 -9.36 -0.06 16.08
C GLY A 156 -8.04 -0.70 16.52
N TYR A 157 -6.98 -0.65 15.70
CA TYR A 157 -5.67 -1.23 16.04
C TYR A 157 -4.49 -0.25 15.96
N MET A 158 -4.70 0.99 15.53
CA MET A 158 -3.72 2.08 15.58
C MET A 158 -4.03 3.03 16.75
N PRO A 159 -3.28 2.98 17.86
CA PRO A 159 -3.63 3.73 19.06
C PRO A 159 -3.04 5.14 19.05
N THR A 160 -3.63 6.06 19.83
CA THR A 160 -2.98 7.32 20.23
C THR A 160 -2.31 7.14 21.59
N VAL A 161 -0.98 7.07 21.62
CA VAL A 161 -0.19 6.91 22.85
C VAL A 161 0.90 7.96 22.84
N PRO A 162 1.16 8.70 23.94
CA PRO A 162 2.23 9.70 24.00
C PRO A 162 3.61 9.04 24.12
N HIS A 163 3.96 8.19 23.16
CA HIS A 163 5.22 7.46 23.07
C HIS A 163 5.60 7.30 21.60
N TRP A 164 6.84 7.62 21.25
CA TRP A 164 7.32 7.65 19.87
C TRP A 164 7.01 6.34 19.13
N GLY A 165 7.26 5.18 19.75
CA GLY A 165 7.09 3.87 19.12
C GLY A 165 5.66 3.29 19.13
N TYR A 166 4.72 3.92 19.84
CA TYR A 166 3.34 3.41 19.96
C TYR A 166 2.31 4.34 19.34
N ASN A 167 2.55 5.65 19.26
CA ASN A 167 1.60 6.58 18.64
C ASN A 167 1.38 6.27 17.16
N GLY A 168 0.15 5.93 16.77
CA GLY A 168 -0.18 5.55 15.40
C GLY A 168 0.52 4.26 14.91
N ASN A 169 1.11 3.47 15.81
CA ASN A 169 1.78 2.22 15.43
C ASN A 169 0.75 1.12 15.21
N ALA A 170 0.51 0.75 13.95
CA ALA A 170 -0.37 -0.36 13.59
C ALA A 170 0.09 -1.66 14.27
N ARG A 171 -0.80 -2.27 15.03
CA ARG A 171 -0.50 -3.50 15.78
C ARG A 171 -0.14 -4.66 14.83
N ARG A 172 1.15 -5.00 14.74
CA ARG A 172 1.71 -6.08 13.90
C ARG A 172 2.80 -6.86 14.65
N TYR A 173 2.92 -8.16 14.38
CA TYR A 173 3.77 -9.07 15.17
C TYR A 173 4.59 -10.09 14.39
N TRP A 174 4.44 -10.18 13.07
CA TRP A 174 4.80 -11.39 12.34
C TRP A 174 5.80 -11.19 11.22
N ASP A 175 5.96 -9.97 10.67
CA ASP A 175 6.80 -9.79 9.48
C ASP A 175 8.29 -10.05 9.77
N PHE A 176 8.75 -9.98 11.04
CA PHE A 176 10.10 -10.41 11.44
C PHE A 176 10.38 -11.89 11.11
N ILE A 177 9.35 -12.76 11.06
CA ILE A 177 9.51 -14.16 10.69
C ILE A 177 9.94 -14.32 9.22
N TYR A 178 9.54 -13.37 8.36
CA TYR A 178 9.72 -13.45 6.92
C TYR A 178 10.86 -12.55 6.45
N CYS A 179 10.86 -11.30 6.90
CA CYS A 179 11.72 -10.23 6.41
C CYS A 179 12.68 -9.69 7.47
N GLY A 180 12.70 -10.26 8.68
CA GLY A 180 13.58 -9.83 9.76
C GLY A 180 14.89 -10.59 9.83
N LYS A 181 15.97 -9.92 10.25
CA LYS A 181 17.25 -10.57 10.58
C LYS A 181 17.12 -11.37 11.87
N LEU A 182 16.49 -10.78 12.89
CA LEU A 182 16.13 -11.48 14.11
C LEU A 182 14.67 -11.96 14.03
N ARG A 183 14.50 -13.24 13.72
CA ARG A 183 13.18 -13.85 13.54
C ARG A 183 12.52 -14.21 14.87
N ARG A 184 11.36 -13.63 15.13
CA ARG A 184 10.47 -14.01 16.25
C ARG A 184 9.12 -13.32 16.11
N TYR A 185 8.13 -13.80 16.87
CA TYR A 185 6.88 -13.07 17.05
C TYR A 185 7.09 -11.96 18.09
N GLU A 186 6.96 -10.72 17.64
CA GLU A 186 7.24 -9.55 18.45
C GLU A 186 6.52 -8.35 17.86
N ARG A 187 6.01 -7.44 18.72
CA ARG A 187 5.42 -6.21 18.21
C ARG A 187 6.46 -5.42 17.45
N GLN A 188 6.14 -5.11 16.21
CA GLN A 188 6.98 -4.28 15.36
C GLN A 188 6.67 -2.82 15.66
N LEU A 189 7.68 -2.03 16.05
CA LEU A 189 7.50 -0.59 16.15
C LEU A 189 7.66 0.02 14.75
N HIS A 190 6.56 0.57 14.24
CA HIS A 190 6.48 1.35 13.00
C HIS A 190 6.85 0.62 11.71
N HIS A 191 6.48 -0.65 11.60
CA HIS A 191 6.47 -1.36 10.32
C HIS A 191 5.70 -0.57 9.23
N TYR A 192 6.03 -0.76 7.95
CA TYR A 192 5.46 -0.01 6.82
C TYR A 192 3.93 0.01 6.81
N GLY A 193 3.28 -1.02 7.37
CA GLY A 193 1.83 -1.08 7.49
C GLY A 193 1.22 0.09 8.28
N SER A 194 1.97 0.69 9.21
CA SER A 194 1.53 1.90 9.92
C SER A 194 1.42 3.10 8.97
N GLY A 195 2.42 3.28 8.09
CA GLY A 195 2.40 4.32 7.06
C GLY A 195 1.27 4.11 6.04
N LEU A 196 1.03 2.86 5.61
CA LEU A 196 -0.09 2.56 4.73
C LEU A 196 -1.44 2.88 5.36
N ASN A 197 -1.64 2.46 6.61
CA ASN A 197 -2.89 2.71 7.30
C ASN A 197 -3.07 4.19 7.70
N ALA A 198 -1.99 4.98 7.78
CA ALA A 198 -2.08 6.41 7.96
C ALA A 198 -2.65 7.16 6.73
N ILE A 199 -2.53 6.62 5.51
CA ILE A 199 -3.10 7.23 4.30
C ILE A 199 -4.62 7.46 4.42
N PRO A 200 -5.46 6.45 4.67
CA PRO A 200 -6.90 6.63 4.79
C PRO A 200 -7.27 7.50 6.00
N VAL A 201 -6.57 7.36 7.14
CA VAL A 201 -6.80 8.19 8.33
C VAL A 201 -6.55 9.68 8.05
N LEU A 202 -5.44 10.00 7.38
CA LEU A 202 -5.12 11.38 7.01
C LEU A 202 -5.98 11.88 5.83
N ASN A 203 -6.52 10.99 5.00
CA ASN A 203 -7.50 11.39 3.99
C ASN A 203 -8.82 11.80 4.68
N GLU A 204 -9.34 10.99 5.60
CA GLU A 204 -10.56 11.31 6.34
C GLU A 204 -10.40 12.61 7.17
N TYR A 205 -9.25 12.84 7.79
CA TYR A 205 -8.97 14.11 8.49
C TYR A 205 -9.05 15.33 7.57
N ARG A 206 -8.62 15.23 6.31
CA ARG A 206 -8.70 16.36 5.37
C ARG A 206 -10.14 16.70 5.00
N GLU A 207 -11.05 15.73 5.08
CA GLU A 207 -12.48 15.93 4.88
C GLU A 207 -13.18 16.40 6.18
N ASN A 208 -12.63 16.02 7.34
CA ASN A 208 -13.15 16.34 8.67
C ASN A 208 -12.08 17.00 9.56
N PRO A 209 -11.67 18.25 9.28
CA PRO A 209 -10.49 18.86 9.90
C PRO A 209 -10.63 19.16 11.40
N ASP A 210 -11.84 19.10 11.95
CA ASP A 210 -12.07 19.28 13.39
C ASP A 210 -11.84 17.99 14.20
N ASP A 211 -11.72 16.83 13.54
CA ASP A 211 -11.40 15.56 14.19
C ASP A 211 -9.89 15.41 14.40
N PHE A 212 -9.40 16.04 15.47
CA PHE A 212 -8.01 15.95 15.88
C PHE A 212 -7.55 14.54 16.28
N TYR A 213 -8.48 13.60 16.55
CA TYR A 213 -8.09 12.22 16.82
C TYR A 213 -7.50 11.58 15.56
N LEU A 214 -8.14 11.77 14.41
CA LEU A 214 -7.64 11.29 13.11
C LEU A 214 -6.27 11.89 12.80
N LEU A 215 -6.08 13.20 13.02
CA LEU A 215 -4.77 13.83 12.85
C LEU A 215 -3.70 13.16 13.71
N ARG A 216 -3.96 12.92 15.00
CA ARG A 216 -2.98 12.33 15.93
C ARG A 216 -2.60 10.90 15.54
N VAL A 217 -3.60 10.07 15.19
CA VAL A 217 -3.38 8.68 14.76
C VAL A 217 -2.61 8.65 13.44
N GLY A 218 -3.11 9.36 12.43
CA GLY A 218 -2.54 9.35 11.08
C GLY A 218 -1.14 9.94 11.04
N TYR A 219 -0.90 11.07 11.72
CA TYR A 219 0.42 11.68 11.80
C TYR A 219 1.41 10.76 12.52
N GLY A 220 0.98 10.11 13.62
CA GLY A 220 1.79 9.14 14.34
C GLY A 220 2.22 7.95 13.48
N GLY A 221 1.30 7.37 12.71
CA GLY A 221 1.60 6.23 11.83
C GLY A 221 2.52 6.60 10.67
N MET A 222 2.32 7.78 10.08
CA MET A 222 3.16 8.29 8.99
C MET A 222 4.58 8.61 9.48
N MET A 223 4.72 9.47 10.48
CA MET A 223 6.02 9.91 11.00
C MET A 223 6.77 8.79 11.71
N GLY A 224 6.02 7.92 12.40
CA GLY A 224 6.58 6.76 13.07
C GLY A 224 7.36 5.86 12.12
N THR A 225 6.85 5.62 10.91
CA THR A 225 7.52 4.75 9.92
C THR A 225 8.91 5.27 9.55
N LEU A 226 9.13 6.59 9.56
CA LEU A 226 10.45 7.20 9.32
C LEU A 226 11.45 6.89 10.44
N SER A 227 11.00 6.51 11.63
CA SER A 227 11.90 6.11 12.73
C SER A 227 12.67 4.83 12.41
N ASN A 228 12.31 4.09 11.36
CA ASN A 228 13.01 2.89 10.91
C ASN A 228 14.11 3.17 9.88
N ILE A 229 14.42 4.44 9.63
CA ILE A 229 15.60 4.87 8.87
C ILE A 229 16.59 5.44 9.87
N ASP A 230 17.81 4.89 9.89
CA ASP A 230 18.85 5.38 10.79
C ASP A 230 19.51 6.69 10.26
N LYS A 231 20.46 7.23 11.04
CA LYS A 231 21.14 8.49 10.70
C LYS A 231 22.07 8.39 9.48
N GLU A 232 22.45 7.18 9.09
CA GLU A 232 23.28 6.91 7.91
C GLU A 232 22.40 6.64 6.66
N GLY A 233 21.08 6.54 6.84
CA GLY A 233 20.11 6.32 5.78
C GLY A 233 19.76 4.85 5.56
N PHE A 234 20.17 3.94 6.44
CA PHE A 234 19.81 2.53 6.32
C PHE A 234 18.43 2.27 6.90
N ALA A 235 17.60 1.58 6.12
CA ALA A 235 16.25 1.20 6.51
C ALA A 235 16.25 -0.16 7.23
N SER A 236 15.36 -0.28 8.22
CA SER A 236 15.03 -1.52 8.91
C SER A 236 13.58 -1.91 8.65
N VAL A 237 13.26 -3.20 8.65
CA VAL A 237 11.87 -3.67 8.50
C VAL A 237 10.98 -3.12 9.62
N ALA A 238 11.52 -3.05 10.84
CA ALA A 238 10.90 -2.45 12.01
C ALA A 238 11.90 -2.36 13.19
N PHE A 239 11.56 -1.59 14.21
CA PHE A 239 12.29 -1.57 15.48
C PHE A 239 11.73 -2.63 16.45
N HIS A 240 12.63 -3.39 17.09
CA HIS A 240 12.30 -4.43 18.07
C HIS A 240 11.78 -3.82 19.38
N SER A 241 10.58 -4.21 19.80
CA SER A 241 9.92 -3.70 21.00
C SER A 241 10.31 -4.42 22.31
N PHE A 242 10.92 -5.59 22.25
CA PHE A 242 11.30 -6.32 23.46
C PHE A 242 12.43 -5.58 24.21
N PRO A 243 12.29 -5.37 25.54
CA PRO A 243 13.26 -4.60 26.32
C PRO A 243 14.70 -5.11 26.24
N ASN A 244 14.90 -6.41 26.06
CA ASN A 244 16.22 -7.03 25.94
C ASN A 244 16.89 -6.80 24.57
N THR A 245 16.15 -6.28 23.59
CA THR A 245 16.64 -6.08 22.22
C THR A 245 16.64 -4.60 21.86
N LEU A 246 15.48 -3.95 21.97
CA LEU A 246 15.25 -2.51 21.88
C LEU A 246 16.17 -1.77 20.88
N LYS A 247 16.18 -2.24 19.63
CA LYS A 247 17.01 -1.72 18.53
C LYS A 247 16.32 -1.94 17.19
N TRP A 248 16.79 -1.25 16.15
CA TRP A 248 16.43 -1.57 14.77
C TRP A 248 16.79 -3.03 14.43
N ASP A 249 15.91 -3.71 13.71
CA ASP A 249 16.25 -5.01 13.14
C ASP A 249 17.41 -4.87 12.15
N GLY A 250 18.24 -5.91 12.10
CA GLY A 250 19.47 -5.90 11.33
C GLY A 250 19.22 -5.96 9.81
N TYR A 251 20.22 -5.54 9.05
CA TYR A 251 20.19 -5.66 7.58
C TYR A 251 20.10 -7.13 7.13
N THR A 252 19.14 -7.43 6.26
CA THR A 252 18.84 -8.81 5.83
C THR A 252 19.55 -9.28 4.58
N GLY A 253 20.10 -8.38 3.75
CA GLY A 253 20.90 -8.72 2.57
C GLY A 253 20.13 -9.45 1.49
#